data_AF-A0A671R6V5-F1
#
_entry.id   AF-A0A671R6V5-F1
#
_cell.length_a   1.000
_cell.length_b   1.000
_cell.length_c   1.000
_cell.angle_alpha   90.00
_cell.angle_beta   90.00
_cell.angle_gamma   90.00
#
_symmetry.space_group_name_H-M   'P 1'
#
loop_
_entity.id
_entity.type
_entity.pdbx_description
1 polymer ?
#
loop_
_entity_poly.entity_id
_entity_poly.type
_entity_poly.pdbx_seq_one_letter_code
_entity_poly.pdbx_strand_id
1 'polypeptide(L)'
;MSQPPDAEPITVVPAEPATTTEPASATTPTAPVTRTSFWRERRKIPERTDEFLLARFQGDGVRYKAKLIGVDDVAEARGDKMCQDSMMKLKGMAIAARSQGKHKQRIWVNISLTGIKICKQNAFTPLFYRLSLWSLI
;
A
#
# COMPACT_ATOMS: atom_id res chain seq x y z
N MET A 1 55.26 -5.40 -51.52
CA MET A 1 55.90 -4.62 -50.44
C MET A 1 55.05 -3.38 -50.19
N SER A 2 54.68 -2.98 -48.99
CA SER A 2 54.57 -3.70 -47.69
C SER A 2 53.51 -2.92 -46.89
N GLN A 3 52.44 -3.58 -46.42
CA GLN A 3 52.22 -3.96 -45.02
C GLN A 3 52.06 -2.75 -44.05
N PRO A 4 50.92 -2.61 -43.35
CA PRO A 4 50.71 -1.54 -42.36
C PRO A 4 51.47 -1.81 -41.05
N PRO A 5 51.77 -0.77 -40.25
CA PRO A 5 52.34 -0.93 -38.92
C PRO A 5 51.26 -1.27 -37.89
N ASP A 6 51.30 -2.50 -37.39
CA ASP A 6 50.60 -2.98 -36.20
C ASP A 6 51.66 -3.28 -35.12
N ALA A 7 51.58 -2.66 -33.93
CA ALA A 7 52.43 -2.98 -32.76
C ALA A 7 51.93 -2.30 -31.47
N GLU A 8 51.90 -3.08 -30.38
CA GLU A 8 51.52 -2.70 -29.00
C GLU A 8 52.76 -2.41 -28.11
N PRO A 9 52.68 -2.30 -26.75
CA PRO A 9 51.59 -1.81 -25.89
C PRO A 9 51.84 -0.42 -25.22
N ILE A 10 52.38 -0.16 -24.01
CA ILE A 10 53.05 -0.95 -22.94
C ILE A 10 52.69 -0.43 -21.51
N THR A 11 52.50 -1.36 -20.55
CA THR A 11 52.80 -1.29 -19.07
C THR A 11 52.42 -0.10 -18.14
N VAL A 12 51.73 -0.47 -17.04
CA VAL A 12 52.06 -0.15 -15.60
C VAL A 12 51.66 1.20 -14.97
N VAL A 13 50.46 1.21 -14.36
CA VAL A 13 50.15 1.44 -12.91
C VAL A 13 51.33 1.99 -12.06
N PRO A 14 51.23 3.16 -11.37
CA PRO A 14 50.63 3.13 -10.01
C PRO A 14 50.01 4.43 -9.43
N ALA A 15 49.35 4.23 -8.27
CA ALA A 15 49.20 5.14 -7.12
C ALA A 15 48.21 6.35 -7.15
N GLU A 16 47.24 6.26 -6.23
CA GLU A 16 46.60 7.37 -5.48
C GLU A 16 47.63 8.29 -4.77
N PRO A 17 47.29 9.52 -4.29
CA PRO A 17 46.04 9.86 -3.58
C PRO A 17 45.46 11.29 -3.78
N ALA A 18 44.50 11.67 -2.89
CA ALA A 18 44.12 13.02 -2.44
C ALA A 18 42.74 13.60 -2.86
N THR A 19 41.69 13.16 -2.16
CA THR A 19 40.83 13.98 -1.26
C THR A 19 40.43 15.43 -1.63
N THR A 20 39.10 15.60 -1.82
CA THR A 20 38.19 16.68 -1.34
C THR A 20 38.69 18.12 -1.06
N THR A 21 37.95 19.11 -1.59
CA THR A 21 37.77 20.44 -0.97
C THR A 21 36.35 20.98 -1.27
N GLU A 22 35.78 21.75 -0.35
CA GLU A 22 34.43 22.33 -0.41
C GLU A 22 34.35 23.60 -1.30
N PRO A 23 33.16 24.24 -1.44
CA PRO A 23 32.91 25.39 -0.55
C PRO A 23 31.51 25.40 0.10
N ALA A 24 31.37 26.17 1.19
CA ALA A 24 30.25 26.08 2.12
C ALA A 24 29.30 27.29 2.17
N SER A 25 28.08 27.03 2.68
CA SER A 25 27.20 27.91 3.47
C SER A 25 26.83 29.33 2.99
N ALA A 26 25.54 29.51 2.69
CA ALA A 26 24.79 30.76 2.90
C ALA A 26 23.36 30.44 3.41
N THR A 27 22.75 31.34 4.18
CA THR A 27 21.69 30.98 5.15
C THR A 27 20.26 31.32 4.73
N THR A 28 19.31 30.55 5.27
CA THR A 28 17.84 30.69 5.22
C THR A 28 17.30 32.07 5.65
N PRO A 29 16.07 32.46 5.24
CA PRO A 29 14.88 32.05 6.01
C PRO A 29 13.73 31.43 5.19
N THR A 30 13.15 30.36 5.72
CA THR A 30 12.01 29.65 5.15
C THR A 30 10.70 30.43 5.35
N ALA A 31 9.87 30.55 4.31
CA ALA A 31 8.47 30.96 4.44
C ALA A 31 7.58 29.73 4.71
N PRO A 32 7.02 29.53 5.93
CA PRO A 32 6.19 28.37 6.24
C PRO A 32 4.78 28.52 5.64
N VAL A 33 4.57 27.93 4.46
CA VAL A 33 3.24 27.86 3.81
C VAL A 33 2.30 27.01 4.67
N THR A 34 1.60 27.68 5.58
CA THR A 34 0.78 27.07 6.63
C THR A 34 -0.55 26.59 6.04
N ARG A 35 -0.51 25.52 5.24
CA ARG A 35 -1.72 24.82 4.75
C ARG A 35 -2.32 23.93 5.82
N THR A 36 -2.95 24.63 6.77
CA THR A 36 -4.11 24.22 7.57
C THR A 36 -4.08 22.86 8.25
N SER A 37 -4.00 22.91 9.58
CA SER A 37 -4.19 21.79 10.51
C SER A 37 -5.63 21.26 10.55
N PHE A 38 -6.11 20.70 9.43
CA PHE A 38 -7.45 20.09 9.32
C PHE A 38 -7.67 18.90 10.27
N TRP A 39 -6.59 18.33 10.82
CA TRP A 39 -6.59 17.31 11.87
C TRP A 39 -7.09 17.80 13.24
N ARG A 40 -7.38 19.10 13.43
CA ARG A 40 -7.85 19.64 14.72
C ARG A 40 -9.28 19.21 15.08
N GLU A 41 -10.08 18.79 14.10
CA GLU A 41 -11.42 18.23 14.34
C GLU A 41 -11.35 16.81 14.91
N ARG A 42 -10.81 16.67 16.13
CA ARG A 42 -11.13 15.56 17.04
C ARG A 42 -12.61 15.71 17.40
N ARG A 43 -13.49 15.34 16.46
CA ARG A 43 -14.90 15.05 16.73
C ARG A 43 -14.94 14.26 18.04
N LYS A 44 -15.66 14.74 19.06
CA LYS A 44 -15.84 13.99 20.31
C LYS A 44 -16.28 12.59 19.90
N ILE A 45 -15.41 11.61 20.10
CA ILE A 45 -15.68 10.23 19.73
C ILE A 45 -16.86 9.85 20.63
N PRO A 46 -18.06 9.58 20.09
CA PRO A 46 -19.18 9.17 20.92
C PRO A 46 -18.71 7.95 21.69
N GLU A 47 -18.82 8.04 23.01
CA GLU A 47 -17.98 7.29 23.94
C GLU A 47 -18.07 5.80 23.62
N ARG A 48 -16.94 5.23 23.17
CA ARG A 48 -16.89 3.84 22.68
C ARG A 48 -16.82 2.88 23.85
N THR A 49 -17.83 2.95 24.71
CA THR A 49 -18.10 1.96 25.75
C THR A 49 -18.29 0.60 25.07
N ASP A 50 -17.86 -0.46 25.75
CA ASP A 50 -17.96 -1.81 25.19
C ASP A 50 -19.42 -2.20 24.91
N GLU A 51 -20.38 -1.70 25.70
CA GLU A 51 -21.82 -1.87 25.46
C GLU A 51 -22.28 -1.24 24.13
N PHE A 52 -21.82 -0.03 23.78
CA PHE A 52 -22.12 0.59 22.48
C PHE A 52 -21.46 -0.19 21.33
N LEU A 53 -20.22 -0.67 21.52
CA LEU A 53 -19.53 -1.49 20.51
C LEU A 53 -20.24 -2.84 20.32
N LEU A 54 -20.67 -3.47 21.41
CA LEU A 54 -21.38 -4.73 21.44
C LEU A 54 -22.72 -4.59 20.71
N ALA A 55 -23.57 -3.64 21.09
CA ALA A 55 -24.84 -3.37 20.43
C ALA A 55 -24.69 -2.99 18.94
N ARG A 56 -23.56 -2.36 18.56
CA ARG A 56 -23.27 -1.98 17.17
C ARG A 56 -22.77 -3.13 16.30
N PHE A 57 -22.08 -4.12 16.86
CA PHE A 57 -21.40 -5.17 16.10
C PHE A 57 -21.96 -6.59 16.34
N GLN A 58 -22.85 -6.78 17.31
CA GLN A 58 -23.64 -8.00 17.46
C GLN A 58 -24.50 -8.31 16.21
N GLY A 59 -24.82 -9.60 16.05
CA GLY A 59 -25.64 -10.10 14.95
C GLY A 59 -25.11 -9.70 13.58
N ASP A 60 -25.92 -8.93 12.85
CA ASP A 60 -25.68 -8.52 11.46
C ASP A 60 -24.66 -7.37 11.33
N GLY A 61 -24.29 -6.72 12.44
CA GLY A 61 -23.28 -5.66 12.50
C GLY A 61 -23.55 -4.47 11.57
N VAL A 62 -22.48 -3.91 10.99
CA VAL A 62 -22.55 -2.69 10.16
C VAL A 62 -22.10 -2.95 8.74
N ARG A 63 -22.93 -2.57 7.76
CA ARG A 63 -22.68 -2.73 6.32
C ARG A 63 -22.28 -1.40 5.65
N TYR A 64 -21.12 -1.39 4.98
CA TYR A 64 -20.56 -0.23 4.29
C TYR A 64 -20.48 -0.47 2.77
N LYS A 65 -20.92 0.52 1.95
CA LYS A 65 -20.78 0.47 0.48
C LYS A 65 -19.33 0.72 0.09
N ALA A 66 -18.71 -0.21 -0.64
CA ALA A 66 -17.31 -0.12 -1.06
C ALA A 66 -17.08 -0.63 -2.50
N LYS A 67 -15.83 -0.59 -2.97
CA LYS A 67 -15.39 -1.16 -4.24
C LYS A 67 -14.16 -2.03 -3.99
N LEU A 68 -14.20 -3.30 -4.43
CA LEU A 68 -13.06 -4.20 -4.35
C LEU A 68 -11.99 -3.77 -5.36
N ILE A 69 -10.74 -3.61 -4.91
CA ILE A 69 -9.60 -3.30 -5.78
C ILE A 69 -9.06 -4.58 -6.40
N GLY A 70 -8.83 -5.59 -5.56
CA GLY A 70 -8.41 -6.95 -5.88
C GLY A 70 -8.12 -7.71 -4.59
N VAL A 71 -7.50 -8.88 -4.72
CA VAL A 71 -6.94 -9.69 -3.62
C VAL A 71 -5.50 -10.01 -4.04
N ASP A 72 -4.57 -10.01 -3.10
CA ASP A 72 -3.16 -10.30 -3.32
C ASP A 72 -2.66 -11.21 -2.19
N ASP A 73 -1.88 -12.23 -2.53
CA ASP A 73 -1.32 -13.16 -1.56
C ASP A 73 0.02 -12.62 -1.04
N VAL A 74 0.20 -12.69 0.29
CA VAL A 74 1.30 -12.05 1.02
C VAL A 74 2.11 -13.10 1.80
N ALA A 75 3.43 -12.91 1.86
CA ALA A 75 4.34 -13.88 2.46
C ALA A 75 4.28 -13.90 4.00
N GLU A 76 4.01 -12.76 4.64
CA GLU A 76 3.90 -12.64 6.09
C GLU A 76 2.49 -12.20 6.52
N ALA A 77 2.11 -12.55 7.75
CA ALA A 77 0.80 -12.19 8.29
C ALA A 77 0.68 -10.70 8.72
N ARG A 78 1.80 -9.97 8.80
CA ARG A 78 1.90 -8.55 9.18
C ARG A 78 3.09 -7.90 8.49
N GLY A 79 3.08 -6.57 8.34
CA GLY A 79 4.21 -5.79 7.85
C GLY A 79 3.74 -4.60 7.00
N ASP A 80 3.94 -3.37 7.48
CA ASP A 80 3.36 -2.19 6.83
C ASP A 80 3.89 -1.96 5.42
N LYS A 81 5.20 -2.20 5.21
CA LYS A 81 5.82 -2.17 3.87
C LYS A 81 5.16 -3.18 2.92
N MET A 82 4.93 -4.42 3.39
CA MET A 82 4.30 -5.48 2.59
C MET A 82 2.86 -5.11 2.22
N CYS A 83 2.08 -4.61 3.19
CA CYS A 83 0.74 -4.09 2.95
C CYS A 83 0.73 -2.92 1.94
N GLN A 84 1.74 -2.04 2.00
CA GLN A 84 1.90 -0.91 1.08
C GLN A 84 2.26 -1.38 -0.34
N ASP A 85 3.22 -2.30 -0.49
CA ASP A 85 3.67 -2.85 -1.77
C ASP A 85 2.53 -3.60 -2.48
N SER A 86 1.82 -4.51 -1.79
CA SER A 86 0.64 -5.19 -2.31
C SER A 86 -0.50 -4.22 -2.67
N MET A 87 -0.70 -3.17 -1.86
CA MET A 87 -1.67 -2.12 -2.16
C MET A 87 -1.29 -1.30 -3.40
N MET A 88 0.01 -1.07 -3.67
CA MET A 88 0.48 -0.42 -4.91
C MET A 88 0.30 -1.36 -6.12
N LYS A 89 0.71 -2.62 -6.02
CA LYS A 89 0.52 -3.67 -7.04
C LYS A 89 -0.94 -3.79 -7.46
N LEU A 90 -1.86 -3.95 -6.48
CA LEU A 90 -3.30 -4.01 -6.74
C LEU A 90 -3.88 -2.73 -7.35
N LYS A 91 -3.38 -1.54 -6.95
CA LYS A 91 -3.78 -0.27 -7.58
C LYS A 91 -3.33 -0.20 -9.04
N GLY A 92 -2.10 -0.60 -9.36
CA GLY A 92 -1.56 -0.68 -10.71
C GLY A 92 -2.37 -1.62 -11.61
N MET A 93 -2.59 -2.86 -11.15
CA MET A 93 -3.45 -3.84 -11.85
C MET A 93 -4.88 -3.30 -12.05
N ALA A 94 -5.44 -2.60 -11.06
CA ALA A 94 -6.77 -1.99 -11.16
C ALA A 94 -6.81 -0.65 -11.94
N ILE A 95 -5.68 -0.19 -12.48
CA ILE A 95 -5.56 0.87 -13.50
C ILE A 95 -5.48 0.22 -14.88
N ALA A 96 -4.63 -0.80 -15.07
CA ALA A 96 -4.55 -1.56 -16.33
C ALA A 96 -5.87 -2.26 -16.69
N ALA A 97 -6.57 -2.84 -15.69
CA ALA A 97 -7.91 -3.38 -15.90
C ALA A 97 -8.93 -2.29 -16.32
N ARG A 98 -8.73 -1.02 -15.92
CA ARG A 98 -9.63 0.09 -16.27
C ARG A 98 -9.45 0.55 -17.72
N SER A 99 -8.24 0.52 -18.28
CA SER A 99 -8.05 0.78 -19.72
C SER A 99 -8.65 -0.34 -20.59
N GLN A 100 -8.72 -1.57 -20.08
CA GLN A 100 -9.51 -2.67 -20.65
C GLN A 100 -11.03 -2.56 -20.37
N GLY A 101 -11.53 -1.43 -19.85
CA GLY A 101 -12.95 -1.22 -19.52
C GLY A 101 -13.46 -2.00 -18.29
N LYS A 102 -12.65 -2.85 -17.66
CA LYS A 102 -13.05 -3.67 -16.50
C LYS A 102 -13.08 -2.83 -15.22
N HIS A 103 -14.26 -2.67 -14.65
CA HIS A 103 -14.50 -1.80 -13.50
C HIS A 103 -14.43 -2.56 -12.16
N LYS A 104 -13.89 -1.88 -11.12
CA LYS A 104 -13.81 -2.40 -9.74
C LYS A 104 -15.20 -2.78 -9.20
N GLN A 105 -15.33 -4.03 -8.72
CA GLN A 105 -16.63 -4.59 -8.32
C GLN A 105 -17.21 -3.85 -7.10
N ARG A 106 -18.49 -3.46 -7.20
CA ARG A 106 -19.25 -2.85 -6.11
C ARG A 106 -19.64 -3.93 -5.08
N ILE A 107 -19.28 -3.69 -3.82
CA ILE A 107 -19.42 -4.65 -2.72
C ILE A 107 -20.01 -3.97 -1.48
N TRP A 108 -20.55 -4.80 -0.59
CA TRP A 108 -20.81 -4.44 0.80
C TRP A 108 -19.73 -5.06 1.68
N VAL A 109 -19.08 -4.25 2.51
CA VAL A 109 -18.23 -4.75 3.60
C VAL A 109 -19.10 -4.76 4.85
N ASN A 110 -19.40 -5.95 5.36
CA ASN A 110 -20.02 -6.14 6.67
C ASN A 110 -18.91 -6.28 7.72
N ILE A 111 -19.02 -5.52 8.81
CA ILE A 111 -18.17 -5.63 10.01
C ILE A 111 -19.07 -5.99 11.18
N SER A 112 -18.79 -7.13 11.83
CA SER A 112 -19.55 -7.69 12.95
C SER A 112 -18.59 -8.35 13.96
N LEU A 113 -19.09 -8.80 15.10
CA LEU A 113 -18.30 -9.63 16.04
C LEU A 113 -17.85 -10.97 15.41
N THR A 114 -18.53 -11.45 14.36
CA THR A 114 -18.08 -12.61 13.57
C THR A 114 -16.97 -12.28 12.57
N GLY A 115 -16.41 -11.07 12.64
CA GLY A 115 -15.38 -10.57 11.73
C GLY A 115 -15.93 -9.83 10.52
N ILE A 116 -15.12 -9.79 9.45
CA ILE A 116 -15.37 -9.03 8.23
C ILE A 116 -15.86 -9.97 7.12
N LYS A 117 -17.01 -9.65 6.51
CA LYS A 117 -17.59 -10.39 5.36
C LYS A 117 -17.71 -9.45 4.16
N ILE A 118 -17.33 -9.93 2.97
CA ILE A 118 -17.39 -9.17 1.72
C ILE A 118 -18.54 -9.73 0.87
N CYS A 119 -19.67 -9.01 0.78
CA CYS A 119 -20.83 -9.41 -0.03
C CYS A 119 -20.86 -8.65 -1.37
N LYS A 120 -21.41 -9.28 -2.41
CA LYS A 120 -21.69 -8.61 -3.70
C LYS A 120 -22.79 -7.56 -3.49
N GLN A 121 -22.82 -6.46 -4.25
CA GLN A 121 -23.91 -5.49 -4.08
C GLN A 121 -25.31 -6.11 -4.34
N ASN A 122 -25.40 -7.04 -5.29
CA ASN A 122 -26.66 -7.61 -5.79
C ASN A 122 -26.91 -9.06 -5.35
N ALA A 123 -26.09 -9.61 -4.44
CA ALA A 123 -26.29 -10.96 -3.90
C ALA A 123 -25.85 -10.99 -2.44
N PHE A 124 -26.69 -11.58 -1.57
CA PHE A 124 -26.39 -11.70 -0.14
C PHE A 124 -25.24 -12.70 0.14
N THR A 125 -24.91 -13.54 -0.86
CA THR A 125 -23.75 -14.42 -0.83
C THR A 125 -22.44 -13.62 -0.69
N PRO A 126 -21.61 -13.92 0.31
CA PRO A 126 -20.28 -13.36 0.40
C PRO A 126 -19.34 -13.96 -0.65
N LEU A 127 -18.43 -13.14 -1.17
CA LEU A 127 -17.32 -13.58 -2.03
C LEU A 127 -16.20 -14.24 -1.22
N PHE A 128 -16.13 -14.00 0.10
CA PHE A 128 -15.01 -14.44 0.93
C PHE A 128 -15.44 -14.63 2.38
N TYR A 129 -15.18 -15.82 2.92
CA TYR A 129 -15.13 -16.13 4.35
C TYR A 129 -13.68 -16.51 4.68
N ARG A 130 -12.96 -15.71 5.50
CA ARG A 130 -11.61 -16.07 5.98
C ARG A 130 -11.65 -16.68 7.39
N LEU A 131 -12.55 -17.63 7.61
CA LEU A 131 -12.69 -18.37 8.87
C LEU A 131 -12.98 -19.84 8.57
N SER A 132 -12.05 -20.70 9.01
CA SER A 132 -12.03 -22.17 8.99
C SER A 132 -12.58 -22.91 7.76
N LEU A 133 -11.66 -23.46 6.96
CA LEU A 133 -11.90 -24.69 6.18
C LEU A 133 -10.68 -25.64 6.30
N TRP A 134 -10.12 -25.74 7.52
CA TRP A 134 -8.97 -26.58 7.87
C TRP A 134 -9.35 -27.52 9.03
N SER A 135 -10.43 -28.28 8.85
CA SER A 135 -10.92 -29.29 9.81
C SER A 135 -11.76 -30.38 9.11
N LEU A 136 -11.39 -30.77 7.88
CA LEU A 136 -12.03 -31.90 7.17
C LEU A 136 -11.10 -32.61 6.16
N ILE A 137 -9.82 -32.73 6.54
CA ILE A 137 -8.87 -33.77 6.11
C ILE A 137 -8.13 -34.18 7.40
#